data_AF-A0A7S0VZS1-F1
#
_entry.id   AF-A0A7S0VZS1-F1
#
_cell.length_a   1.000
_cell.length_b   1.000
_cell.length_c   1.000
_cell.angle_alpha   90.00
_cell.angle_beta   90.00
_cell.angle_gamma   90.00
#
_symmetry.space_group_name_H-M   'P 1'
#
loop_
_entity.id
_entity.type
_entity.pdbx_description
1 polymer ?
#
loop_
_entity_poly.entity_id
_entity_poly.type
_entity_poly.pdbx_seq_one_letter_code
_entity_poly.pdbx_strand_id
1 'polypeptide(L)'
;HLSGLGVLMYFREASLRDLVILSPVDFVVNPYALIVCNFEIHMEPQHKAARRLHPREFTQLKSKGIADRKLLHALWEGFGNTAELEALAVKFGIMVPLLGGGMEEGEGAQYLVPSILSQEALPSPVQQVRYVGYLVMADRDTLRLDWGGCVTARVVQRQGFMPMGIFSRLTIKSVTLWQRVLGSGSQGAGADVSWLRAHEAQIHLGAHAFRLSLDSDLGCIKVQILVGNTLSIVQALREICGKVLQECAGGLACGIGIPSEGGRMDGIDAGLGL
;
A
#
# COMPACT_ATOMS: atom_id res chain seq x y z
N HIS A 1 -5.73 2.27 27.84
CA HIS A 1 -6.45 0.99 28.02
C HIS A 1 -7.72 0.95 27.14
N LEU A 2 -8.71 1.83 27.34
CA LEU A 2 -9.96 1.83 26.56
C LEU A 2 -9.78 2.02 25.03
N SER A 3 -8.79 2.82 24.62
CA SER A 3 -8.46 2.96 23.20
C SER A 3 -7.77 1.75 22.57
N GLY A 4 -7.02 0.97 23.36
CA GLY A 4 -6.50 -0.32 22.89
C GLY A 4 -7.57 -1.41 22.79
N LEU A 5 -8.72 -1.22 23.46
CA LEU A 5 -9.88 -2.11 23.41
C LEU A 5 -10.89 -1.71 22.33
N GLY A 6 -10.66 -0.62 21.59
CA GLY A 6 -11.57 -0.15 20.54
C GLY A 6 -12.87 0.46 21.04
N VAL A 7 -12.99 0.77 22.34
CA VAL A 7 -14.21 1.35 22.95
C VAL A 7 -14.31 2.86 22.70
N LEU A 8 -13.17 3.54 22.64
CA LEU A 8 -13.06 4.96 22.29
C LEU A 8 -11.74 5.18 21.55
N MET A 9 -11.62 6.19 20.70
CA MET A 9 -10.34 6.50 20.05
C MET A 9 -9.89 7.90 20.44
N TYR A 10 -8.60 8.00 20.79
CA TYR A 10 -7.94 9.24 21.16
C TYR A 10 -6.51 9.21 20.64
N PHE A 11 -6.06 10.34 20.08
CA PHE A 11 -4.75 10.46 19.47
C PHE A 11 -3.97 11.61 20.09
N ARG A 12 -2.66 11.44 20.22
CA ARG A 12 -1.77 12.47 20.78
C ARG A 12 -1.24 13.44 19.73
N GLU A 13 -1.48 13.18 18.45
CA GLU A 13 -1.02 14.04 17.36
C GLU A 13 -1.71 15.40 17.39
N ALA A 14 -0.99 16.47 17.09
CA ALA A 14 -1.51 17.84 17.17
C ALA A 14 -2.81 18.05 16.36
N SER A 15 -2.92 17.46 15.17
CA SER A 15 -4.11 17.56 14.32
C SER A 15 -5.33 16.77 14.80
N LEU A 16 -5.17 15.88 15.79
CA LEU A 16 -6.22 14.99 16.29
C LEU A 16 -6.36 15.06 17.82
N ARG A 17 -5.57 15.90 18.49
CA ARG A 17 -5.45 15.94 19.95
C ARG A 17 -6.74 16.38 20.63
N ASP A 18 -7.55 17.18 19.95
CA ASP A 18 -8.81 17.71 20.46
C ASP A 18 -10.01 16.82 20.05
N LEU A 19 -9.77 15.74 19.29
CA LEU A 19 -10.79 14.79 18.88
C LEU A 19 -10.85 13.60 19.83
N VAL A 20 -12.02 13.38 20.41
CA VAL A 20 -12.35 12.16 21.16
C VAL A 20 -13.49 11.45 20.45
N ILE A 21 -13.24 10.24 19.97
CA ILE A 21 -14.22 9.45 19.23
C ILE A 21 -14.87 8.45 20.19
N LEU A 22 -16.16 8.65 20.46
CA LEU A 22 -16.95 7.81 21.36
C LEU A 22 -17.63 6.62 20.66
N SER A 23 -17.87 6.74 19.34
CA SER A 23 -18.35 5.64 18.49
C SER A 23 -17.42 5.49 17.29
N PRO A 24 -16.41 4.59 17.35
CA PRO A 24 -15.53 4.30 16.23
C PRO A 24 -16.26 3.80 14.99
N VAL A 25 -17.38 3.07 15.16
CA VAL A 25 -18.15 2.54 14.04
C VAL A 25 -18.79 3.69 13.26
N ASP A 26 -19.52 4.56 13.94
CA ASP A 26 -20.25 5.65 13.27
C ASP A 26 -19.29 6.71 12.73
N PHE A 27 -18.23 7.01 13.48
CA PHE A 27 -17.29 8.06 13.11
C PHE A 27 -16.25 7.59 12.12
N VAL A 28 -15.70 6.38 12.21
CA VAL A 28 -14.57 5.94 11.39
C VAL A 28 -14.98 4.88 10.38
N VAL A 29 -15.61 3.80 10.84
CA VAL A 29 -15.87 2.63 9.99
C VAL A 29 -16.87 2.96 8.88
N ASN A 30 -18.00 3.57 9.23
CA ASN A 30 -19.05 3.90 8.26
C ASN A 30 -18.58 4.85 7.14
N PRO A 31 -17.93 5.99 7.42
CA PRO A 31 -17.44 6.85 6.33
C PRO A 31 -16.33 6.19 5.52
N TYR A 32 -15.49 5.35 6.13
CA TYR A 32 -14.44 4.66 5.38
C TYR A 32 -14.98 3.52 4.52
N ALA A 33 -16.06 2.86 4.94
CA ALA A 33 -16.74 1.86 4.13
C ALA A 33 -17.20 2.45 2.78
N LEU A 34 -17.58 3.73 2.73
CA LEU A 34 -17.97 4.43 1.49
C LEU A 34 -16.83 4.65 0.49
N ILE A 35 -15.57 4.46 0.90
CA ILE A 35 -14.41 4.65 0.03
C ILE A 35 -13.67 3.36 -0.27
N VAL A 36 -13.72 2.36 0.62
CA VAL A 36 -13.00 1.08 0.45
C VAL A 36 -13.89 -0.07 -0.04
N CYS A 37 -15.20 0.12 -0.17
CA CYS A 37 -16.11 -0.96 -0.53
C CYS A 37 -15.94 -1.44 -1.98
N ASN A 38 -16.46 -2.65 -2.24
CA ASN A 38 -16.69 -3.10 -3.61
C ASN A 38 -17.95 -2.43 -4.19
N PHE A 39 -17.75 -1.43 -5.06
CA PHE A 39 -18.81 -0.64 -5.70
C PHE A 39 -19.73 -1.44 -6.65
N GLU A 40 -19.42 -2.70 -6.96
CA GLU A 40 -20.30 -3.58 -7.74
C GLU A 40 -21.39 -4.22 -6.88
N ILE A 41 -21.10 -4.42 -5.60
CA ILE A 41 -21.95 -5.15 -4.66
C ILE A 41 -22.56 -4.19 -3.62
N HIS A 42 -21.82 -3.15 -3.23
CA HIS A 42 -22.22 -2.21 -2.19
C HIS A 42 -22.34 -0.79 -2.75
N MET A 43 -23.58 -0.30 -2.85
CA MET A 43 -23.91 1.03 -3.37
C MET A 43 -24.96 1.73 -2.50
N GLU A 44 -24.47 2.43 -1.49
CA GLU A 44 -25.25 3.34 -0.64
C GLU A 44 -25.80 4.58 -1.37
N PRO A 45 -26.82 5.27 -0.80
CA PRO A 45 -27.36 6.52 -1.33
C PRO A 45 -26.31 7.61 -1.59
N GLN A 46 -25.31 7.72 -0.70
CA GLN A 46 -24.20 8.67 -0.81
C GLN A 46 -23.40 8.45 -2.11
N HIS A 47 -23.17 7.20 -2.51
CA HIS A 47 -22.50 6.91 -3.79
C HIS A 47 -23.30 7.39 -4.99
N LYS A 48 -24.64 7.25 -4.95
CA LYS A 48 -25.51 7.71 -6.05
C LYS A 48 -25.49 9.22 -6.16
N ALA A 49 -25.53 9.93 -5.02
CA ALA A 49 -25.43 11.38 -4.97
C ALA A 49 -24.05 11.87 -5.45
N ALA A 50 -22.97 11.31 -4.91
CA ALA A 50 -21.59 11.64 -5.28
C ALA A 50 -21.33 11.37 -6.77
N ARG A 51 -21.79 10.23 -7.31
CA ARG A 51 -21.67 9.92 -8.76
C ARG A 51 -22.40 10.92 -9.65
N ARG A 52 -23.53 11.46 -9.19
CA ARG A 52 -24.29 12.49 -9.94
C ARG A 52 -23.57 13.84 -9.94
N LEU A 53 -22.99 14.22 -8.80
CA LEU A 53 -22.30 15.51 -8.64
C LEU A 53 -20.90 15.51 -9.26
N HIS A 54 -20.18 14.39 -9.12
CA HIS A 54 -18.77 14.23 -9.49
C HIS A 54 -18.55 12.93 -10.29
N PRO A 55 -19.13 12.80 -11.49
CA PRO A 55 -19.10 11.54 -12.24
C PRO A 55 -17.69 11.11 -12.63
N ARG A 56 -16.80 12.06 -12.96
CA ARG A 56 -15.43 11.77 -13.39
C ARG A 56 -14.60 11.23 -12.23
N GLU A 57 -14.68 11.90 -11.09
CA GLU A 57 -13.96 11.55 -9.87
C GLU A 57 -14.47 10.22 -9.30
N PHE A 58 -15.79 9.99 -9.33
CA PHE A 58 -16.35 8.70 -8.94
C PHE A 58 -15.83 7.56 -9.83
N THR A 59 -15.71 7.78 -11.14
CA THR A 59 -15.07 6.81 -12.05
C THR A 59 -13.59 6.61 -11.73
N GLN A 60 -12.84 7.66 -11.40
CA GLN A 60 -11.43 7.55 -11.01
C GLN A 60 -11.25 6.73 -9.72
N LEU A 61 -12.09 6.97 -8.72
CA LEU A 61 -12.11 6.17 -7.50
C LEU A 61 -12.35 4.70 -7.84
N LYS A 62 -13.44 4.41 -8.54
CA LYS A 62 -13.84 3.04 -8.87
C LYS A 62 -12.81 2.29 -9.73
N SER A 63 -12.19 2.95 -10.71
CA SER A 63 -11.36 2.27 -11.71
C SER A 63 -9.86 2.33 -11.44
N LYS A 64 -9.38 3.37 -10.73
CA LYS A 64 -7.95 3.62 -10.51
C LYS A 64 -7.58 3.70 -9.04
N GLY A 65 -8.56 3.69 -8.15
CA GLY A 65 -8.35 3.91 -6.73
C GLY A 65 -7.92 5.31 -6.37
N ILE A 66 -8.24 6.32 -7.21
CA ILE A 66 -7.91 7.72 -6.93
C ILE A 66 -9.14 8.43 -6.37
N ALA A 67 -9.06 8.92 -5.14
CA ALA A 67 -10.09 9.71 -4.49
C ALA A 67 -9.73 11.20 -4.54
N ASP A 68 -10.56 12.02 -5.18
CA ASP A 68 -10.47 13.47 -5.07
C ASP A 68 -11.14 13.95 -3.78
N ARG A 69 -10.57 14.97 -3.11
CA ARG A 69 -11.12 15.54 -1.87
C ARG A 69 -12.57 15.99 -2.02
N LYS A 70 -12.92 16.63 -3.14
CA LYS A 70 -14.32 17.03 -3.41
C LYS A 70 -15.28 15.83 -3.49
N LEU A 71 -14.81 14.69 -4.00
CA LEU A 71 -15.60 13.46 -4.00
C LEU A 71 -15.75 12.91 -2.57
N LEU A 72 -14.68 12.94 -1.77
CA LEU A 72 -14.74 12.56 -0.35
C LEU A 72 -15.75 13.40 0.41
N HIS A 73 -15.79 14.71 0.20
CA HIS A 73 -16.78 15.60 0.81
C HIS A 73 -18.22 15.23 0.42
N ALA A 74 -18.46 14.87 -0.84
CA ALA A 74 -19.77 14.41 -1.29
C ALA A 74 -20.15 13.03 -0.73
N LEU A 75 -19.19 12.11 -0.59
CA LEU A 75 -19.43 10.79 0.01
C LEU A 75 -19.68 10.90 1.52
N TRP A 76 -19.00 11.82 2.18
CA TRP A 76 -19.12 12.06 3.62
C TRP A 76 -20.15 13.16 3.95
N GLU A 77 -21.04 13.49 3.02
CA GLU A 77 -22.15 14.39 3.30
C GLU A 77 -22.98 13.82 4.46
N GLY A 78 -23.16 14.63 5.51
CA GLY A 78 -23.83 14.23 6.76
C GLY A 78 -22.90 13.71 7.86
N PHE A 79 -21.61 13.49 7.58
CA PHE A 79 -20.60 13.26 8.61
C PHE A 79 -19.94 14.59 9.02
N GLY A 80 -19.72 14.79 10.32
CA GLY A 80 -18.95 15.92 10.84
C GLY A 80 -17.44 15.68 10.80
N ASN A 81 -16.65 16.73 11.05
CA ASN A 81 -15.18 16.62 11.25
C ASN A 81 -14.44 15.95 10.07
N THR A 82 -14.78 16.35 8.84
CA THR A 82 -14.25 15.72 7.62
C THR A 82 -12.73 15.86 7.48
N ALA A 83 -12.14 16.95 7.98
CA ALA A 83 -10.70 17.14 8.01
C ALA A 83 -10.00 16.10 8.91
N GLU A 84 -10.57 15.83 10.09
CA GLU A 84 -10.07 14.80 10.99
C GLU A 84 -10.30 13.40 10.43
N LEU A 85 -11.45 13.15 9.78
CA LEU A 85 -11.70 11.88 9.08
C LEU A 85 -10.67 11.63 7.99
N GLU A 86 -10.30 12.66 7.24
CA GLU A 86 -9.26 12.60 6.23
C GLU A 86 -7.89 12.29 6.86
N ALA A 87 -7.51 13.03 7.92
CA ALA A 87 -6.25 12.81 8.63
C ALA A 87 -6.17 11.39 9.22
N LEU A 88 -7.26 10.89 9.78
CA LEU A 88 -7.37 9.52 10.31
C LEU A 88 -7.31 8.48 9.19
N ALA A 89 -7.88 8.73 8.01
CA ALA A 89 -7.83 7.79 6.89
C ALA A 89 -6.40 7.66 6.35
N VAL A 90 -5.65 8.76 6.33
CA VAL A 90 -4.21 8.74 6.02
C VAL A 90 -3.42 8.02 7.13
N LYS A 91 -3.67 8.35 8.40
CA LYS A 91 -3.01 7.72 9.55
C LYS A 91 -3.21 6.20 9.57
N PHE A 92 -4.44 5.76 9.34
CA PHE A 92 -4.80 4.36 9.25
C PHE A 92 -4.50 3.75 7.89
N GLY A 93 -3.79 4.44 7.00
CA GLY A 93 -3.40 3.94 5.67
C GLY A 93 -4.55 3.31 4.91
N ILE A 94 -5.73 3.90 5.06
CA ILE A 94 -6.87 3.67 4.18
C ILE A 94 -6.59 4.35 2.85
N MET A 95 -5.94 5.51 2.91
CA MET A 95 -5.51 6.27 1.75
C MET A 95 -4.15 6.92 1.95
N VAL A 96 -3.51 7.35 0.85
CA VAL A 96 -2.23 8.07 0.86
C VAL A 96 -2.31 9.29 -0.07
N PRO A 97 -1.89 10.49 0.36
CA PRO A 97 -1.95 11.68 -0.48
C PRO A 97 -0.99 11.57 -1.66
N LEU A 98 -1.43 11.99 -2.84
CA LEU A 98 -0.66 12.01 -4.09
C LEU A 98 -0.12 13.42 -4.39
N LEU A 99 1.18 13.55 -4.61
CA LEU A 99 1.79 14.79 -5.10
C LEU A 99 1.47 14.94 -6.60
N GLY A 100 0.89 16.07 -7.01
CA GLY A 100 0.60 16.37 -8.42
C GLY A 100 -0.87 16.67 -8.73
N GLY A 101 -1.80 16.32 -7.83
CA GLY A 101 -3.16 16.85 -7.84
C GLY A 101 -3.17 18.21 -7.17
N GLY A 102 -2.92 19.29 -7.93
CA GLY A 102 -2.96 20.68 -7.49
C GLY A 102 -2.36 20.92 -6.11
N MET A 103 -1.05 21.19 -6.03
CA MET A 103 -0.40 21.62 -4.79
C MET A 103 -1.09 22.87 -4.26
N GLU A 104 -2.03 22.70 -3.34
CA GLU A 104 -2.52 23.67 -2.37
C GLU A 104 -3.57 22.96 -1.51
N GLU A 105 -3.75 23.42 -0.27
CA GLU A 105 -4.69 22.88 0.73
C GLU A 105 -6.19 22.94 0.31
N GLY A 106 -6.49 23.08 -0.98
CA GLY A 106 -7.83 23.22 -1.55
C GLY A 106 -8.50 21.92 -2.01
N GLU A 107 -9.58 22.08 -2.77
CA GLU A 107 -10.46 20.99 -3.24
C GLU A 107 -9.81 20.05 -4.27
N GLY A 108 -8.61 20.38 -4.78
CA GLY A 108 -7.88 19.63 -5.79
C GLY A 108 -7.00 18.49 -5.25
N ALA A 109 -6.95 18.30 -3.92
CA ALA A 109 -6.14 17.24 -3.32
C ALA A 109 -6.65 15.84 -3.72
N GLN A 110 -5.70 14.94 -4.02
CA GLN A 110 -5.98 13.58 -4.45
C GLN A 110 -5.30 12.55 -3.55
N TYR A 111 -5.96 11.41 -3.36
CA TYR A 111 -5.49 10.31 -2.55
C TYR A 111 -5.55 9.01 -3.33
N LEU A 112 -4.58 8.13 -3.12
CA LEU A 112 -4.66 6.74 -3.54
C LEU A 112 -5.33 5.92 -2.42
N VAL A 113 -6.33 5.13 -2.77
CA VAL A 113 -7.02 4.15 -1.93
C VAL A 113 -6.61 2.75 -2.43
N PRO A 114 -5.66 2.06 -1.78
CA PRO A 114 -5.07 0.85 -2.37
C PRO A 114 -6.01 -0.36 -2.38
N SER A 115 -7.01 -0.40 -1.49
CA SER A 115 -7.92 -1.56 -1.36
C SER A 115 -8.86 -1.74 -2.55
N ILE A 116 -9.02 -0.70 -3.38
CA ILE A 116 -9.89 -0.69 -4.56
C ILE A 116 -9.08 -0.70 -5.87
N LEU A 117 -7.77 -0.95 -5.78
CA LEU A 117 -6.95 -1.14 -6.98
C LEU A 117 -7.43 -2.35 -7.77
N SER A 118 -7.26 -2.28 -9.09
CA SER A 118 -7.59 -3.40 -9.98
C SER A 118 -6.81 -4.66 -9.59
N GLN A 119 -7.50 -5.80 -9.67
CA GLN A 119 -6.90 -7.13 -9.48
C GLN A 119 -6.22 -7.65 -10.76
N GLU A 120 -6.38 -6.96 -11.89
CA GLU A 120 -5.68 -7.31 -13.12
C GLU A 120 -4.17 -7.24 -12.92
N ALA A 121 -3.44 -8.19 -13.50
CA ALA A 121 -1.99 -8.19 -13.47
C ALA A 121 -1.42 -6.94 -14.15
N LEU A 122 -0.26 -6.45 -13.69
CA LEU A 122 0.46 -5.43 -14.43
C LEU A 122 0.96 -6.03 -15.75
N PRO A 123 1.00 -5.25 -16.83
CA PRO A 123 1.66 -5.67 -18.07
C PRO A 123 3.08 -6.17 -17.78
N SER A 124 3.58 -7.12 -18.57
CA SER A 124 4.96 -7.59 -18.42
C SER A 124 5.94 -6.40 -18.46
N PRO A 125 6.97 -6.40 -17.61
CA PRO A 125 7.91 -5.30 -17.57
C PRO A 125 8.63 -5.20 -18.92
N VAL A 126 8.76 -3.97 -19.44
CA VAL A 126 9.53 -3.69 -20.66
C VAL A 126 11.02 -4.02 -20.46
N GLN A 127 11.49 -3.90 -19.23
CA GLN A 127 12.85 -4.21 -18.82
C GLN A 127 12.97 -5.68 -18.41
N GLN A 128 14.04 -6.33 -18.83
CA GLN A 128 14.35 -7.69 -18.42
C GLN A 128 14.59 -7.75 -16.91
N VAL A 129 13.98 -8.73 -16.24
CA VAL A 129 14.24 -9.04 -14.84
C VAL A 129 15.68 -9.51 -14.71
N ARG A 130 16.48 -8.85 -13.85
CA ARG A 130 17.88 -9.21 -13.58
C ARG A 130 18.00 -10.18 -12.42
N TYR A 131 17.24 -9.90 -11.36
CA TYR A 131 17.25 -10.69 -10.14
C TYR A 131 15.84 -10.90 -9.60
N VAL A 132 15.65 -12.04 -8.94
CA VAL A 132 14.43 -12.42 -8.22
C VAL A 132 14.80 -12.74 -6.78
N GLY A 133 14.00 -12.21 -5.85
CA GLY A 133 14.03 -12.57 -4.45
C GLY A 133 12.61 -12.58 -3.89
N TYR A 134 12.49 -12.85 -2.60
CA TYR A 134 11.20 -12.98 -1.91
C TYR A 134 11.28 -12.33 -0.54
N LEU A 135 10.36 -11.42 -0.24
CA LEU A 135 10.16 -10.94 1.12
C LEU A 135 9.36 -11.99 1.88
N VAL A 136 10.04 -12.62 2.83
CA VAL A 136 9.46 -13.63 3.71
C VAL A 136 9.15 -12.96 5.03
N MET A 137 7.94 -13.19 5.53
CA MET A 137 7.51 -12.74 6.84
C MET A 137 7.24 -13.94 7.72
N ALA A 138 7.66 -13.87 8.98
CA ALA A 138 7.43 -14.91 9.96
C ALA A 138 7.40 -14.29 11.37
N ASP A 139 6.96 -15.08 12.33
CA ASP A 139 7.08 -14.72 13.74
C ASP A 139 8.57 -14.50 14.10
N ARG A 140 8.82 -13.39 14.80
CA ARG A 140 10.18 -12.89 15.10
C ARG A 140 11.02 -13.89 15.90
N ASP A 141 10.38 -14.69 16.73
CA ASP A 141 11.06 -15.65 17.61
C ASP A 141 11.19 -17.02 16.93
N THR A 142 10.29 -17.34 16.00
CA THR A 142 10.22 -18.62 15.30
C THR A 142 11.22 -18.71 14.15
N LEU A 143 11.30 -17.66 13.33
CA LEU A 143 12.22 -17.61 12.20
C LEU A 143 13.14 -16.41 12.38
N ARG A 144 14.40 -16.69 12.71
CA ARG A 144 15.48 -15.69 12.64
C ARG A 144 15.76 -15.37 11.18
N LEU A 145 14.89 -14.53 10.61
CA LEU A 145 15.00 -13.98 9.28
C LEU A 145 16.08 -12.90 9.30
N ASP A 146 17.29 -13.32 8.97
CA ASP A 146 18.40 -12.40 8.80
C ASP A 146 18.43 -11.91 7.34
N TRP A 147 18.60 -10.61 7.15
CA TRP A 147 18.82 -10.01 5.83
C TRP A 147 20.18 -10.46 5.30
N GLY A 148 20.21 -11.58 4.57
CA GLY A 148 21.42 -12.26 4.11
C GLY A 148 21.50 -13.76 4.49
N GLY A 149 20.53 -14.28 5.23
CA GLY A 149 20.39 -15.72 5.47
C GLY A 149 19.68 -16.46 4.33
N CYS A 150 19.91 -17.77 4.23
CA CYS A 150 19.21 -18.64 3.29
C CYS A 150 18.05 -19.34 3.98
N VAL A 151 16.85 -19.31 3.38
CA VAL A 151 15.66 -20.03 3.85
C VAL A 151 15.10 -20.85 2.69
N THR A 152 14.78 -22.12 2.94
CA THR A 152 14.21 -22.99 1.90
C THR A 152 12.72 -22.71 1.70
N ALA A 153 12.19 -22.92 0.50
CA ALA A 153 10.78 -22.72 0.20
C ALA A 153 9.85 -23.53 1.12
N ARG A 154 10.24 -24.76 1.48
CA ARG A 154 9.50 -25.60 2.44
C ARG A 154 9.41 -24.97 3.83
N VAL A 155 10.46 -24.30 4.28
CA VAL A 155 10.44 -23.59 5.57
C VAL A 155 9.54 -22.37 5.48
N VAL A 156 9.62 -21.60 4.37
CA VAL A 156 8.72 -20.47 4.11
C VAL A 156 7.26 -20.92 4.10
N GLN A 157 6.91 -22.00 3.41
CA GLN A 157 5.53 -22.51 3.38
C GLN A 157 5.02 -22.99 4.73
N ARG A 158 5.90 -23.53 5.59
CA ARG A 158 5.51 -24.07 6.90
C ARG A 158 5.45 -23.05 8.02
N GLN A 159 6.32 -22.04 7.96
CA GLN A 159 6.57 -21.11 9.08
C GLN A 159 6.40 -19.64 8.68
N GLY A 160 6.37 -19.36 7.38
CA GLY A 160 6.06 -18.05 6.85
C GLY A 160 4.58 -17.73 6.98
N PHE A 161 4.31 -16.43 7.13
CA PHE A 161 2.96 -15.91 7.27
C PHE A 161 2.90 -14.54 6.60
N MET A 162 1.99 -14.37 5.63
CA MET A 162 1.69 -13.07 5.02
C MET A 162 0.36 -12.55 5.56
N PRO A 163 0.37 -11.60 6.51
CA PRO A 163 -0.87 -11.01 7.00
C PRO A 163 -1.60 -10.26 5.89
N MET A 164 -2.92 -10.43 5.84
CA MET A 164 -3.76 -9.66 4.94
C MET A 164 -3.54 -8.15 5.16
N GLY A 165 -3.47 -7.41 4.06
CA GLY A 165 -3.29 -5.96 4.08
C GLY A 165 -1.85 -5.47 4.18
N ILE A 166 -0.86 -6.32 4.49
CA ILE A 166 0.55 -5.89 4.51
C ILE A 166 1.02 -5.43 3.12
N PHE A 167 0.60 -6.11 2.05
CA PHE A 167 0.93 -5.67 0.69
C PHE A 167 0.40 -4.25 0.41
N SER A 168 -0.86 -3.96 0.76
CA SER A 168 -1.45 -2.61 0.64
C SER A 168 -0.64 -1.56 1.42
N ARG A 169 -0.20 -1.89 2.63
CA ARG A 169 0.67 -1.01 3.45
C ARG A 169 2.03 -0.77 2.83
N LEU A 170 2.65 -1.81 2.28
CA LEU A 170 3.91 -1.70 1.54
C LEU A 170 3.74 -0.81 0.32
N THR A 171 2.63 -0.95 -0.41
CA THR A 171 2.28 -0.07 -1.54
C THR A 171 2.20 1.39 -1.10
N ILE A 172 1.47 1.70 -0.02
CA ILE A 172 1.36 3.07 0.53
C ILE A 172 2.73 3.66 0.87
N LYS A 173 3.57 2.92 1.60
CA LYS A 173 4.90 3.40 1.98
C LYS A 173 5.81 3.55 0.77
N SER A 174 5.67 2.69 -0.24
CA SER A 174 6.43 2.76 -1.49
C SER A 174 6.04 3.99 -2.31
N VAL A 175 4.74 4.28 -2.42
CA VAL A 175 4.21 5.51 -3.04
C VAL A 175 4.76 6.74 -2.32
N THR A 176 4.73 6.75 -0.99
CA THR A 176 5.26 7.84 -0.16
C THR A 176 6.76 8.06 -0.42
N LEU A 177 7.54 6.97 -0.52
CA LEU A 177 8.97 7.06 -0.79
C LEU A 177 9.25 7.55 -2.21
N TRP A 178 8.54 7.01 -3.22
CA TRP A 178 8.65 7.44 -4.61
C TRP A 178 8.36 8.94 -4.77
N GLN A 179 7.27 9.42 -4.16
CA GLN A 179 6.91 10.84 -4.16
C GLN A 179 7.98 11.73 -3.54
N ARG A 180 8.69 11.28 -2.48
CA ARG A 180 9.82 12.03 -1.90
C ARG A 180 11.00 12.14 -2.85
N VAL A 181 11.31 11.06 -3.56
CA VAL A 181 12.40 11.05 -4.55
C VAL A 181 12.06 11.92 -5.75
N LEU A 182 10.81 11.89 -6.24
CA LEU A 182 10.36 12.75 -7.35
C LEU A 182 10.24 14.22 -6.97
N GLY A 183 9.70 14.53 -5.78
CA GLY A 183 9.57 15.90 -5.28
C GLY A 183 10.91 16.62 -5.11
N SER A 184 12.02 15.89 -5.15
CA SER A 184 13.37 16.44 -5.13
C SER A 184 13.88 16.86 -6.53
N GLY A 185 13.13 16.60 -7.62
CA GLY A 185 13.64 16.81 -8.99
C GLY A 185 12.63 17.17 -10.09
N SER A 186 11.31 17.06 -9.89
CA SER A 186 10.35 17.40 -10.97
C SER A 186 8.99 17.84 -10.46
N GLN A 187 8.62 19.09 -10.79
CA GLN A 187 7.23 19.55 -10.76
C GLN A 187 6.49 18.94 -11.95
N GLY A 188 5.36 18.27 -11.72
CA GLY A 188 4.39 17.99 -12.80
C GLY A 188 4.15 16.53 -13.20
N ALA A 189 4.69 15.52 -12.49
CA ALA A 189 4.16 14.17 -12.65
C ALA A 189 2.80 14.11 -11.96
N GLY A 190 1.71 14.08 -12.74
CA GLY A 190 0.36 13.87 -12.22
C GLY A 190 0.22 12.55 -11.45
N ALA A 191 -0.95 12.33 -10.87
CA ALA A 191 -1.34 11.12 -10.13
C ALA A 191 -1.41 9.84 -11.00
N ASP A 192 -0.42 9.58 -11.86
CA ASP A 192 -0.33 8.33 -12.61
C ASP A 192 0.08 7.19 -11.66
N VAL A 193 -0.91 6.36 -11.33
CA VAL A 193 -0.77 5.15 -10.52
C VAL A 193 -0.91 3.89 -11.37
N SER A 194 -0.74 3.99 -12.70
CA SER A 194 -0.84 2.86 -13.64
C SER A 194 0.10 1.69 -13.32
N TRP A 195 1.15 1.97 -12.55
CA TRP A 195 2.15 1.02 -12.03
C TRP A 195 1.71 0.27 -10.75
N LEU A 196 0.47 0.48 -10.29
CA LEU A 196 -0.09 -0.17 -9.09
C LEU A 196 -1.30 -1.05 -9.40
N ARG A 197 -1.37 -2.19 -8.71
CA ARG A 197 -2.49 -3.15 -8.68
C ARG A 197 -2.67 -3.67 -7.26
N ALA A 198 -3.78 -4.36 -7.02
CA ALA A 198 -4.10 -4.92 -5.69
C ALA A 198 -3.02 -5.88 -5.17
N HIS A 199 -2.36 -6.61 -6.08
CA HIS A 199 -1.38 -7.65 -5.76
C HIS A 199 -0.03 -7.44 -6.42
N GLU A 200 0.15 -6.35 -7.19
CA GLU A 200 1.40 -6.05 -7.88
C GLU A 200 1.70 -4.55 -7.85
N ALA A 201 2.98 -4.20 -7.76
CA ALA A 201 3.43 -2.81 -7.80
C ALA A 201 4.78 -2.73 -8.51
N GLN A 202 4.92 -1.86 -9.51
CA GLN A 202 6.20 -1.56 -10.14
C GLN A 202 6.73 -0.21 -9.65
N ILE A 203 7.74 -0.26 -8.80
CA ILE A 203 8.26 0.91 -8.08
C ILE A 203 9.54 1.38 -8.74
N HIS A 204 9.63 2.68 -8.97
CA HIS A 204 10.85 3.35 -9.41
C HIS A 204 11.38 4.19 -8.26
N LEU A 205 12.68 4.13 -7.98
CA LEU A 205 13.35 4.97 -6.98
C LEU A 205 14.59 5.58 -7.64
N GLY A 206 14.44 6.75 -8.25
CA GLY A 206 15.51 7.37 -9.05
C GLY A 206 15.93 6.46 -10.21
N ALA A 207 17.19 6.02 -10.22
CA ALA A 207 17.73 5.10 -11.23
C ALA A 207 17.43 3.61 -10.96
N HIS A 208 16.72 3.29 -9.87
CA HIS A 208 16.37 1.92 -9.48
C HIS A 208 14.93 1.59 -9.89
N ALA A 209 14.69 0.37 -10.35
CA ALA A 209 13.35 -0.12 -10.68
C ALA A 209 13.19 -1.57 -10.24
N PHE A 210 12.09 -1.86 -9.56
CA PHE A 210 11.74 -3.22 -9.13
C PHE A 210 10.22 -3.41 -9.11
N ARG A 211 9.80 -4.66 -9.27
CA ARG A 211 8.40 -5.07 -9.14
C ARG A 211 8.22 -5.92 -7.89
N LEU A 212 7.14 -5.66 -7.17
CA LEU A 212 6.64 -6.47 -6.09
C LEU A 212 5.37 -7.18 -6.58
N SER A 213 5.25 -8.48 -6.31
CA SER A 213 4.01 -9.22 -6.54
C SER A 213 3.74 -10.16 -5.38
N LEU A 214 2.49 -10.25 -4.96
CA LEU A 214 2.07 -11.23 -3.96
C LEU A 214 2.18 -12.63 -4.56
N ASP A 215 2.88 -13.52 -3.87
CA ASP A 215 2.98 -14.93 -4.20
C ASP A 215 2.09 -15.70 -3.21
N SER A 216 0.87 -16.03 -3.64
CA SER A 216 -0.12 -16.72 -2.80
C SER A 216 0.28 -18.15 -2.46
N ASP A 217 1.06 -18.80 -3.33
CA ASP A 217 1.44 -20.20 -3.18
C ASP A 217 2.53 -20.37 -2.11
N LEU A 218 3.44 -19.40 -2.04
CA LEU A 218 4.49 -19.34 -1.02
C LEU A 218 4.09 -18.50 0.20
N GLY A 219 3.00 -17.74 0.13
CA GLY A 219 2.60 -16.81 1.19
C GLY A 219 3.66 -15.74 1.44
N CYS A 220 4.25 -15.19 0.38
CA CYS A 220 5.33 -14.21 0.45
C CYS A 220 5.17 -13.12 -0.62
N ILE A 221 6.08 -12.14 -0.68
CA ILE A 221 6.09 -11.14 -1.76
C ILE A 221 7.31 -11.39 -2.63
N LYS A 222 7.08 -11.74 -3.88
CA LYS A 222 8.13 -11.82 -4.88
C LYS A 222 8.64 -10.42 -5.22
N VAL A 223 9.96 -10.28 -5.27
CA VAL A 223 10.69 -9.07 -5.63
C VAL A 223 11.45 -9.34 -6.92
N GLN A 224 11.15 -8.58 -7.97
CA GLN A 224 11.85 -8.65 -9.25
C GLN A 224 12.62 -7.36 -9.47
N ILE A 225 13.95 -7.43 -9.51
CA ILE A 225 14.82 -6.28 -9.75
C ILE A 225 15.00 -6.14 -11.26
N LEU A 226 14.57 -5.00 -11.80
CA LEU A 226 14.61 -4.69 -13.22
C LEU A 226 15.89 -3.93 -13.56
N VAL A 227 16.15 -2.84 -12.82
CA VAL A 227 17.27 -1.92 -13.06
C VAL A 227 17.82 -1.37 -11.75
N GLY A 228 19.14 -1.11 -11.73
CA GLY A 228 19.81 -0.40 -10.65
C GLY A 228 20.63 -1.29 -9.71
N ASN A 229 21.12 -0.68 -8.63
CA ASN A 229 21.88 -1.35 -7.57
C ASN A 229 20.96 -2.20 -6.67
N THR A 230 21.17 -3.52 -6.67
CA THR A 230 20.41 -4.49 -5.87
C THR A 230 20.46 -4.19 -4.37
N LEU A 231 21.64 -3.83 -3.84
CA LEU A 231 21.81 -3.55 -2.41
C LEU A 231 20.97 -2.34 -1.98
N SER A 232 20.96 -1.26 -2.76
CA SER A 232 20.14 -0.08 -2.49
C SER A 232 18.64 -0.41 -2.45
N ILE A 233 18.17 -1.26 -3.38
CA ILE A 233 16.77 -1.72 -3.40
C ILE A 233 16.45 -2.56 -2.17
N VAL A 234 17.31 -3.51 -1.82
CA VAL A 234 17.13 -4.37 -0.63
C VAL A 234 17.12 -3.54 0.66
N GLN A 235 17.99 -2.53 0.78
CA GLN A 235 18.00 -1.61 1.92
C GLN A 235 16.70 -0.79 2.02
N ALA A 236 16.21 -0.26 0.90
CA ALA A 236 14.94 0.47 0.87
C ALA A 236 13.77 -0.44 1.27
N LEU A 237 13.72 -1.66 0.73
CA LEU A 237 12.70 -2.65 1.11
C LEU A 237 12.76 -3.02 2.58
N ARG A 238 13.97 -3.17 3.15
CA ARG A 238 14.16 -3.42 4.59
C ARG A 238 13.59 -2.31 5.44
N GLU A 239 13.88 -1.06 5.08
CA GLU A 239 13.37 0.09 5.82
C GLU A 239 11.84 0.18 5.74
N ILE A 240 11.28 0.00 4.55
CA ILE A 240 9.83 0.05 4.33
C ILE A 240 9.12 -1.09 5.08
N CYS A 241 9.58 -2.33 4.92
CA CYS A 241 9.00 -3.49 5.59
C CYS A 241 9.10 -3.37 7.11
N GLY A 242 10.26 -2.92 7.62
CA GLY A 242 10.45 -2.70 9.04
C GLY A 242 9.42 -1.71 9.63
N LYS A 243 9.18 -0.59 8.93
CA LYS A 243 8.16 0.38 9.34
C LYS A 243 6.75 -0.19 9.30
N VAL A 244 6.39 -0.88 8.21
CA VAL A 244 5.06 -1.51 8.07
C VAL A 244 4.81 -2.54 9.17
N LEU A 245 5.78 -3.40 9.45
CA LEU A 245 5.65 -4.41 10.50
C LEU A 245 5.58 -3.79 11.90
N GLN A 246 6.36 -2.73 12.17
CA GLN A 246 6.26 -2.01 13.44
C GLN A 246 4.87 -1.39 13.66
N GLU A 247 4.24 -0.89 12.58
CA GLU A 247 2.91 -0.26 12.63
C GLU A 247 1.76 -1.27 12.70
N CYS A 248 1.88 -2.41 12.01
CA CYS A 248 0.75 -3.32 11.78
C CYS A 248 0.88 -4.69 12.45
N ALA A 249 2.10 -5.16 12.71
CA ALA A 249 2.36 -6.53 13.14
C ALA A 249 3.71 -6.65 13.89
N GLY A 250 3.82 -6.00 15.06
CA GLY A 250 5.10 -5.87 15.79
C GLY A 250 5.77 -7.20 16.17
N GLY A 251 4.98 -8.28 16.31
CA GLY A 251 5.47 -9.64 16.55
C GLY A 251 6.12 -10.32 15.34
N LEU A 252 5.99 -9.76 14.14
CA LEU A 252 6.57 -10.33 12.93
C LEU A 252 7.94 -9.73 12.61
N ALA A 253 8.74 -10.51 11.92
CA ALA A 253 9.97 -10.11 11.26
C ALA A 253 9.84 -10.31 9.74
N CYS A 254 10.62 -9.55 8.98
CA CYS A 254 10.75 -9.69 7.53
C CYS A 254 12.21 -9.91 7.18
N GLY A 255 12.47 -10.84 6.27
CA GLY A 255 13.76 -11.09 5.65
C GLY A 255 13.63 -11.24 4.13
N ILE A 256 14.77 -11.39 3.46
CA ILE A 256 14.83 -11.63 2.02
C ILE A 256 15.33 -13.04 1.76
N GLY A 257 14.51 -13.85 1.08
CA GLY A 257 14.88 -15.13 0.51
C GLY A 257 15.33 -14.96 -0.93
N ILE A 258 16.33 -15.74 -1.34
CA ILE A 258 16.84 -15.79 -2.72
C ILE A 258 16.71 -17.24 -3.19
N PRO A 259 16.31 -17.50 -4.45
CA PRO A 259 16.35 -18.85 -5.03
C PRO A 259 17.71 -19.52 -4.85
N SER A 260 17.72 -20.85 -4.74
CA SER A 260 18.92 -21.70 -4.66
C SER A 260 19.91 -21.44 -5.80
N GLU A 261 19.41 -21.08 -6.98
CA GLU A 261 20.19 -20.73 -8.18
C GLU A 261 20.81 -19.31 -8.13
N GLY A 262 20.78 -18.64 -6.96
CA GLY A 262 21.35 -17.31 -6.77
C GLY A 262 20.44 -16.16 -7.25
N GLY A 263 19.23 -16.47 -7.69
CA GLY A 263 18.18 -15.51 -8.03
C GLY A 263 18.44 -14.70 -9.30
N ARG A 264 19.50 -14.98 -10.07
CA ARG A 264 19.77 -14.29 -11.33
C ARG A 264 18.92 -14.88 -12.46
N MET A 265 18.27 -14.02 -13.24
CA MET A 265 17.43 -14.45 -14.37
C MET A 265 18.16 -14.18 -15.69
N ASP A 266 18.92 -15.17 -16.17
CA ASP A 266 19.59 -15.10 -17.47
C ASP A 266 18.63 -15.53 -18.59
N GLY A 267 17.60 -14.73 -18.87
CA GLY A 267 16.83 -14.75 -20.13
C GLY A 267 16.04 -16.02 -20.50
N ILE A 268 16.04 -17.06 -19.66
CA ILE A 268 15.29 -18.29 -19.85
C ILE A 268 14.42 -18.49 -18.59
N ASP A 269 13.16 -18.86 -18.79
CA ASP A 269 12.22 -19.24 -17.73
C ASP A 269 12.89 -20.23 -16.77
N ALA A 270 13.35 -19.71 -15.63
CA ALA A 270 13.67 -20.53 -14.48
C ALA A 270 12.34 -20.98 -13.88
N GLY A 271 11.78 -22.04 -14.48
CA GLY A 271 10.79 -22.88 -13.83
C GLY A 271 11.34 -23.29 -12.47
N LEU A 272 10.53 -23.08 -11.44
CA LEU A 272 10.89 -23.25 -10.04
C LEU A 272 11.56 -24.61 -9.78
N GLY A 273 12.88 -24.58 -9.58
CA GLY A 273 13.64 -25.56 -8.79
C GLY A 273 14.01 -24.94 -7.45
N LEU A 274 13.02 -24.70 -6.58
CA LEU A 274 13.24 -24.30 -5.18
C LEU A 274 13.43 -25.54 -4.28
#